data_AF-A0A1Y5FGC9-F1
#
_entry.id   AF-A0A1Y5FGC9-F1
#
_cell.length_a   1.000
_cell.length_b   1.000
_cell.length_c   1.000
_cell.angle_alpha   90.00
_cell.angle_beta   90.00
_cell.angle_gamma   90.00
#
_symmetry.space_group_name_H-M   'P 1'
#
loop_
_entity.id
_entity.type
_entity.pdbx_description
1 polymer ?
#
loop_
_entity_poly.entity_id
_entity_poly.type
_entity_poly.pdbx_seq_one_letter_code
_entity_poly.pdbx_strand_id
1 'polypeptide(L)'
;MEIVRKSLFTFLDLSMDHFQINESVREKYLTYLISSFHLEMDIIKKWSCVGKGIDYHTFKTWIAKDNRFNRTTRKWPKLEQRITSHYHHTENVLEKMVENSYEDLLLFYEALSLLALFDKKCLMPRISFINWVADCLRLERGDCEIIRENILNDFELSFSHGELSKQAKNEVFLSGMNMAHISDELIDNNEIVFLEQLAKRFALAKSINHDLYFSYLSKNLAKGKSIESYSLHKISAVLLNLIGCDSSIDQSEVKWFKKYLSLPEKMSVRKYLSSDISKVIMGLSNEQRMLCYILGLELSMTDQEFHENEKFWLEKILKGLDTKYEISNDLFYIYLSVVEAHLNEAFRYDSFFLKPLEFFKGNRAKLCKNWQISQILFSKKVKTSELFNFLFEEDFIMQQQDQYNFLIEFSETIMHYKHDSIVSGNFHTLSSSLLTHSEEVLYSELLLSELLKISLLDGQLEQLEEEYLRSLQHKLEVSDRMMHRVVFYTSFLLGTDTTLRPHLNYKRL
;
A
#
# COMPACT_ATOMS: atom_id res chain seq x y z
N MET A 1 -37.45 27.17 24.76
CA MET A 1 -36.12 27.12 24.13
C MET A 1 -35.62 25.70 23.89
N GLU A 2 -35.67 24.76 24.86
CA GLU A 2 -35.15 23.39 24.66
C GLU A 2 -35.83 22.61 23.53
N ILE A 3 -37.18 22.63 23.44
CA ILE A 3 -37.93 21.95 22.37
C ILE A 3 -37.63 22.51 20.97
N VAL A 4 -37.37 23.82 20.87
CA VAL A 4 -37.05 24.51 19.62
C VAL A 4 -35.68 24.05 19.12
N ARG A 5 -34.65 24.06 19.98
CA ARG A 5 -33.30 23.57 19.64
C ARG A 5 -33.27 22.07 19.33
N LYS A 6 -34.05 21.29 20.07
CA LYS A 6 -34.16 19.83 19.90
C LYS A 6 -34.81 19.41 18.58
N SER A 7 -35.61 20.30 17.96
CA SER A 7 -36.21 20.03 16.64
C SER A 7 -35.15 19.85 15.53
N LEU A 8 -34.03 20.57 15.60
CA LEU A 8 -32.90 20.44 14.67
C LEU A 8 -32.34 19.01 14.68
N PHE A 9 -31.99 18.53 15.88
CA PHE A 9 -31.44 17.18 16.08
C PHE A 9 -32.45 16.07 15.78
N THR A 10 -33.72 16.33 16.08
CA THR A 10 -34.82 15.40 15.71
C THR A 10 -34.88 15.25 14.19
N PHE A 11 -34.79 16.35 13.44
CA PHE A 11 -34.85 16.29 11.98
C PHE A 11 -33.59 15.67 11.35
N LEU A 12 -32.42 15.86 11.95
CA LEU A 12 -31.20 15.15 11.56
C LEU A 12 -31.36 13.63 11.75
N ASP A 13 -31.97 13.18 12.85
CA ASP A 13 -32.30 11.75 13.04
C ASP A 13 -33.25 11.21 11.97
N LEU A 14 -34.33 11.94 11.67
CA LEU A 14 -35.24 11.57 10.58
C LEU A 14 -34.52 11.48 9.23
N SER A 15 -33.54 12.35 9.01
CA SER A 15 -32.74 12.36 7.78
C SER A 15 -31.77 11.17 7.74
N MET A 16 -31.17 10.78 8.87
CA MET A 16 -30.35 9.57 8.97
C MET A 16 -31.17 8.30 8.72
N ASP A 17 -32.41 8.25 9.20
CA ASP A 17 -33.36 7.17 8.89
C ASP A 17 -33.74 7.15 7.40
N HIS A 18 -34.06 8.31 6.83
CA HIS A 18 -34.39 8.46 5.39
C HIS A 18 -33.25 8.01 4.48
N PHE A 19 -32.01 8.36 4.83
CA PHE A 19 -30.81 7.99 4.07
C PHE A 19 -30.28 6.59 4.39
N GLN A 20 -30.94 5.83 5.27
CA GLN A 20 -30.54 4.48 5.67
C GLN A 20 -29.10 4.42 6.21
N ILE A 21 -28.72 5.41 7.02
CA ILE A 21 -27.38 5.49 7.59
C ILE A 21 -27.20 4.39 8.65
N ASN A 22 -26.09 3.64 8.56
CA ASN A 22 -25.74 2.61 9.53
C ASN A 22 -25.44 3.21 10.91
N GLU A 23 -25.75 2.46 11.97
CA GLU A 23 -25.65 2.90 13.36
C GLU A 23 -24.25 3.41 13.75
N SER A 24 -23.19 2.69 13.35
CA SER A 24 -21.78 3.09 13.59
C SER A 24 -21.45 4.46 13.01
N VAL A 25 -22.10 4.84 11.91
CA VAL A 25 -21.91 6.13 11.23
C VAL A 25 -22.69 7.23 11.94
N ARG A 26 -23.84 6.89 12.54
CA ARG A 26 -24.68 7.85 13.26
C ARG A 26 -23.99 8.39 14.52
N GLU A 27 -23.37 7.54 15.33
CA GLU A 27 -22.70 7.97 16.58
C GLU A 27 -21.55 8.95 16.34
N LYS A 28 -20.79 8.72 15.27
CA LYS A 28 -19.74 9.64 14.84
C LYS A 28 -20.29 10.95 14.34
N TYR A 29 -21.35 10.87 13.54
CA TYR A 29 -22.04 12.05 13.07
C TYR A 29 -22.55 12.89 14.25
N LEU A 30 -23.12 12.28 15.30
CA LEU A 30 -23.49 12.97 16.53
C LEU A 30 -22.30 13.65 17.23
N THR A 31 -21.14 13.01 17.23
CA THR A 31 -19.92 13.60 17.79
C THR A 31 -19.48 14.84 17.00
N TYR A 32 -19.55 14.79 15.66
CA TYR A 32 -19.34 15.96 14.81
C TYR A 32 -20.35 17.08 15.13
N LEU A 33 -21.64 16.75 15.29
CA LEU A 33 -22.66 17.74 15.64
C LEU A 33 -22.37 18.49 16.95
N ILE A 34 -21.73 17.84 17.93
CA ILE A 34 -21.33 18.50 19.19
C ILE A 34 -20.28 19.58 18.96
N SER A 35 -19.40 19.38 17.97
CA SER A 35 -18.39 20.37 17.61
C SER A 35 -18.95 21.50 16.76
N SER A 36 -19.94 21.23 15.91
CA SER A 36 -20.55 22.21 14.99
C SER A 36 -21.63 23.06 15.66
N PHE A 37 -22.46 22.45 16.50
CA PHE A 37 -23.40 23.17 17.36
C PHE A 37 -22.70 23.41 18.69
N HIS A 38 -22.47 24.66 19.09
CA HIS A 38 -21.92 24.98 20.41
C HIS A 38 -22.86 24.53 21.54
N LEU A 39 -22.84 23.23 21.86
CA LEU A 39 -23.72 22.57 22.82
C LEU A 39 -23.16 22.69 24.23
N GLU A 40 -24.04 22.94 25.19
CA GLU A 40 -23.68 22.92 26.61
C GLU A 40 -23.38 21.48 27.05
N MET A 41 -22.45 21.32 27.99
CA MET A 41 -22.04 20.02 28.53
C MET A 41 -23.21 19.20 29.08
N ASP A 42 -24.24 19.85 29.62
CA ASP A 42 -25.41 19.16 30.16
C ASP A 42 -26.33 18.59 29.07
N ILE A 43 -26.28 19.14 27.83
CA ILE A 43 -26.95 18.54 26.66
C ILE A 43 -26.12 17.36 26.16
N ILE A 44 -24.80 17.52 26.08
CA ILE A 44 -23.87 16.47 25.63
C ILE A 44 -24.00 15.22 26.53
N LYS A 45 -24.10 15.40 27.86
CA LYS A 45 -24.34 14.30 28.80
C LYS A 45 -25.65 13.55 28.55
N LYS A 46 -26.69 14.21 28.00
CA LYS A 46 -27.96 13.56 27.66
C LYS A 46 -27.85 12.67 26.42
N TRP A 47 -26.76 12.75 25.67
CA TRP A 47 -26.46 11.90 24.50
C TRP A 47 -25.47 10.79 24.85
N SER A 48 -25.00 10.73 26.09
CA SER A 48 -23.94 9.83 26.52
C SER A 48 -24.46 8.76 27.48
N CYS A 49 -24.04 7.52 27.25
CA CYS A 49 -24.12 6.47 28.27
C CYS A 49 -23.10 6.78 29.38
N VAL A 50 -23.52 6.71 30.65
CA VAL A 50 -22.67 7.05 31.82
C VAL A 50 -21.28 6.42 31.70
N GLY A 51 -20.27 7.26 31.49
CA GLY A 51 -18.85 6.87 31.40
C GLY A 51 -18.38 6.23 30.09
N LYS A 52 -19.18 6.25 29.00
CA LYS A 52 -18.87 5.53 27.75
C LYS A 52 -18.90 6.36 26.45
N GLY A 53 -18.96 7.69 26.52
CA GLY A 53 -19.01 8.54 25.33
C GLY A 53 -20.43 8.66 24.72
N ILE A 54 -20.53 9.22 23.51
CA ILE A 54 -21.82 9.45 22.83
C ILE A 54 -22.40 8.11 22.35
N ASP A 55 -23.69 7.92 22.60
CA ASP A 55 -24.43 6.68 22.33
C ASP A 55 -25.70 7.01 21.55
N TYR A 56 -25.87 6.40 20.37
CA TYR A 56 -26.96 6.75 19.47
C TYR A 56 -28.34 6.42 20.06
N HIS A 57 -28.47 5.31 20.81
CA HIS A 57 -29.73 4.95 21.47
C HIS A 57 -30.13 5.95 22.56
N THR A 58 -29.16 6.47 23.31
CA THR A 58 -29.35 7.48 24.35
C THR A 58 -29.74 8.81 23.73
N PHE A 59 -29.07 9.21 22.64
CA PHE A 59 -29.50 10.33 21.82
C PHE A 59 -30.93 10.15 21.27
N LYS A 60 -31.24 8.98 20.69
CA LYS A 60 -32.56 8.66 20.13
C LYS A 60 -33.65 8.71 21.19
N THR A 61 -33.36 8.21 22.38
CA THR A 61 -34.25 8.29 23.55
C THR A 61 -34.45 9.74 23.98
N TRP A 62 -33.38 10.53 24.01
CA TRP A 62 -33.48 11.96 24.32
C TRP A 62 -34.37 12.68 23.32
N ILE A 63 -34.17 12.54 22.00
CA ILE A 63 -35.01 13.19 20.99
C ILE A 63 -36.47 12.71 21.03
N ALA A 64 -36.73 11.45 21.35
CA ALA A 64 -38.09 10.90 21.41
C ALA A 64 -38.85 11.31 22.69
N LYS A 65 -38.15 11.51 23.81
CA LYS A 65 -38.74 11.83 25.11
C LYS A 65 -39.30 13.26 25.16
N ASP A 66 -40.46 13.46 25.77
CA ASP A 66 -41.10 14.76 26.04
C ASP A 66 -41.46 15.65 24.82
N ASN A 67 -41.24 15.16 23.60
CA ASN A 67 -41.45 15.93 22.37
C ASN A 67 -42.83 15.72 21.76
N ARG A 68 -43.84 16.44 22.28
CA ARG A 68 -45.10 16.64 21.55
C ARG A 68 -44.94 17.83 20.62
N PHE A 69 -44.32 17.61 19.45
CA PHE A 69 -44.38 18.62 18.38
C PHE A 69 -45.86 18.82 18.00
N ASN A 70 -46.37 20.02 18.28
CA ASN A 70 -47.77 20.34 18.05
C ASN A 70 -48.12 20.17 16.58
N ARG A 71 -49.37 19.75 16.31
CA ARG A 71 -49.85 19.64 14.93
C ARG A 71 -49.81 21.02 14.27
N THR A 72 -49.13 21.09 13.13
CA THR A 72 -49.09 22.31 12.33
C THR A 72 -50.38 22.47 11.51
N THR A 73 -50.77 23.72 11.28
CA THR A 73 -51.81 24.10 10.30
C THR A 73 -51.20 24.69 9.02
N ARG A 74 -49.88 24.87 9.00
CA ARG A 74 -49.13 25.43 7.88
C ARG A 74 -49.04 24.41 6.76
N LYS A 75 -49.28 24.88 5.53
CA LYS A 75 -49.04 24.07 4.33
C LYS A 75 -47.55 24.14 3.99
N TRP A 76 -46.89 22.99 4.00
CA TRP A 76 -45.49 22.86 3.62
C TRP A 76 -45.33 22.64 2.11
N PRO A 77 -44.19 23.02 1.52
CA PRO A 77 -43.83 22.61 0.17
C PRO A 77 -43.96 21.09 0.03
N LYS A 78 -44.49 20.62 -1.10
CA LYS A 78 -44.66 19.19 -1.33
C LYS A 78 -43.30 18.51 -1.40
N LEU A 79 -43.13 17.48 -0.59
CA LEU A 79 -41.98 16.60 -0.66
C LEU A 79 -42.28 15.45 -1.62
N GLU A 80 -41.41 15.25 -2.61
CA GLU A 80 -41.56 14.16 -3.59
C GLU A 80 -41.24 12.78 -3.00
N GLN A 81 -40.43 12.74 -1.94
CA GLN A 81 -39.97 11.51 -1.29
C GLN A 81 -40.62 11.35 0.09
N ARG A 82 -41.23 10.21 0.39
CA ARG A 82 -41.87 10.03 1.70
C ARG A 82 -40.82 9.72 2.78
N ILE A 83 -40.57 10.67 3.69
CA ILE A 83 -39.82 10.41 4.92
C ILE A 83 -40.74 9.62 5.86
N THR A 84 -40.35 8.40 6.19
CA THR A 84 -41.04 7.59 7.20
C THR A 84 -40.41 7.84 8.56
N SER A 85 -41.18 8.39 9.49
CA SER A 85 -40.82 8.45 10.90
C SER A 85 -41.77 7.57 11.71
N HIS A 86 -41.22 6.86 12.69
CA HIS A 86 -42.01 6.10 13.66
C HIS A 86 -42.42 6.92 14.89
N TYR A 87 -41.86 8.13 15.05
CA TYR A 87 -41.97 8.89 16.30
C TYR A 87 -42.59 10.28 16.12
N HIS A 88 -42.36 10.95 14.98
CA HIS A 88 -42.82 12.32 14.75
C HIS A 88 -43.32 12.56 13.33
N HIS A 89 -44.37 13.37 13.17
CA HIS A 89 -44.72 13.89 11.85
C HIS A 89 -43.68 14.94 11.44
N THR A 90 -43.03 14.75 10.29
CA THR A 90 -42.01 15.65 9.74
C THR A 90 -42.45 17.11 9.75
N GLU A 91 -43.69 17.39 9.34
CA GLU A 91 -44.26 18.73 9.30
C GLU A 91 -44.35 19.40 10.68
N ASN A 92 -44.59 18.63 11.74
CA ASN A 92 -44.64 19.15 13.11
C ASN A 92 -43.23 19.48 13.62
N VAL A 93 -42.22 18.71 13.20
CA VAL A 93 -40.81 18.99 13.53
C VAL A 93 -40.37 20.27 12.81
N LEU A 94 -40.67 20.39 11.51
CA LEU A 94 -40.37 21.58 10.71
C LEU A 94 -41.01 22.85 11.28
N GLU A 95 -42.24 22.77 11.78
CA GLU A 95 -42.91 23.90 12.44
C GLU A 95 -42.15 24.39 13.67
N LYS A 96 -41.51 23.48 14.42
CA LYS A 96 -40.65 23.89 15.54
C LYS A 96 -39.25 24.28 15.13
N MET A 97 -38.75 23.79 14.00
CA MET A 97 -37.46 24.20 13.47
C MET A 97 -37.45 25.67 13.09
N VAL A 98 -38.49 26.17 12.41
CA VAL A 98 -38.56 27.58 11.96
C VAL A 98 -38.59 28.60 13.10
N GLU A 99 -38.73 28.17 14.36
CA GLU A 99 -38.63 29.02 15.55
C GLU A 99 -37.17 29.23 16.02
N ASN A 100 -36.18 28.51 15.45
CA ASN A 100 -34.75 28.72 15.72
C ASN A 100 -34.23 30.00 15.04
N SER A 101 -33.06 30.48 15.47
CA SER A 101 -32.40 31.60 14.80
C SER A 101 -31.97 31.22 13.39
N TYR A 102 -31.79 32.22 12.53
CA TYR A 102 -31.31 31.99 11.16
C TYR A 102 -29.95 31.30 11.16
N GLU A 103 -29.05 31.70 12.06
CA GLU A 103 -27.73 31.10 12.23
C GLU A 103 -27.81 29.61 12.63
N ASP A 104 -28.70 29.26 13.57
CA ASP A 104 -28.91 27.86 13.96
C ASP A 104 -29.49 27.02 12.80
N LEU A 105 -30.33 27.63 11.96
CA LEU A 105 -30.88 26.99 10.77
C LEU A 105 -29.81 26.78 9.67
N LEU A 106 -28.87 27.72 9.51
CA LEU A 106 -27.74 27.56 8.60
C LEU A 106 -26.77 26.47 9.09
N LEU A 107 -26.44 26.43 10.38
CA LEU A 107 -25.63 25.36 10.97
C LEU A 107 -26.30 23.98 10.81
N PHE A 108 -27.61 23.92 10.97
CA PHE A 108 -28.39 22.72 10.66
C PHE A 108 -28.32 22.34 9.19
N TYR A 109 -28.44 23.30 8.29
CA TYR A 109 -28.38 23.04 6.85
C TYR A 109 -27.00 22.56 6.41
N GLU A 110 -25.93 23.09 7.00
CA GLU A 110 -24.56 22.62 6.83
C GLU A 110 -24.42 21.16 7.28
N ALA A 111 -24.83 20.87 8.52
CA ALA A 111 -24.80 19.51 9.05
C ALA A 111 -25.60 18.53 8.18
N LEU A 112 -26.80 18.91 7.75
CA LEU A 112 -27.64 18.08 6.88
C LEU A 112 -27.01 17.87 5.50
N SER A 113 -26.39 18.91 4.94
CA SER A 113 -25.73 18.85 3.64
C SER A 113 -24.52 17.91 3.67
N LEU A 114 -23.76 17.87 4.75
CA LEU A 114 -22.70 16.86 4.94
C LEU A 114 -23.27 15.43 4.88
N LEU A 115 -24.37 15.19 5.61
CA LEU A 115 -25.05 13.89 5.64
C LEU A 115 -25.67 13.52 4.28
N ALA A 116 -26.12 14.50 3.51
CA ALA A 116 -26.77 14.29 2.23
C ALA A 116 -25.76 14.07 1.10
N LEU A 117 -24.65 14.80 1.09
CA LEU A 117 -23.72 14.85 -0.03
C LEU A 117 -22.64 13.76 0.00
N PHE A 118 -22.46 13.05 1.12
CA PHE A 118 -21.39 12.04 1.23
C PHE A 118 -21.58 10.82 0.32
N ASP A 119 -22.82 10.36 0.11
CA ASP A 119 -23.09 9.19 -0.72
C ASP A 119 -23.34 9.60 -2.17
N LYS A 120 -22.30 9.46 -2.99
CA LYS A 120 -22.31 9.82 -4.40
C LYS A 120 -23.24 8.98 -5.26
N LYS A 121 -23.64 7.78 -4.81
CA LYS A 121 -24.55 6.91 -5.58
C LYS A 121 -25.96 7.48 -5.63
N CYS A 122 -26.35 8.25 -4.61
CA CYS A 122 -27.70 8.79 -4.43
C CYS A 122 -27.73 10.33 -4.46
N LEU A 123 -26.73 10.97 -5.08
CA LEU A 123 -26.49 12.40 -4.95
C LEU A 123 -27.67 13.26 -5.41
N MET A 124 -28.26 12.98 -6.58
CA MET A 124 -29.35 13.81 -7.12
C MET A 124 -30.64 13.76 -6.27
N PRO A 125 -31.14 12.59 -5.84
CA PRO A 125 -32.23 12.50 -4.87
C PRO A 125 -31.97 13.19 -3.53
N ARG A 126 -30.71 13.18 -3.04
CA ARG A 126 -30.34 13.83 -1.77
C ARG A 126 -30.15 15.34 -1.91
N ILE A 127 -29.70 15.82 -3.08
CA ILE A 127 -29.68 17.24 -3.43
C ILE A 127 -31.11 17.80 -3.52
N SER A 128 -32.06 17.06 -4.13
CA SER A 128 -33.45 17.52 -4.16
C SER A 128 -34.05 17.58 -2.76
N PHE A 129 -33.71 16.62 -1.90
CA PHE A 129 -34.10 16.60 -0.50
C PHE A 129 -33.61 17.83 0.27
N ILE A 130 -32.31 18.13 0.24
CA ILE A 130 -31.77 19.29 0.98
C ILE A 130 -32.30 20.62 0.43
N ASN A 131 -32.50 20.74 -0.88
CA ASN A 131 -33.16 21.91 -1.47
C ASN A 131 -34.58 22.09 -0.93
N TRP A 132 -35.35 21.01 -0.85
CA TRP A 132 -36.68 21.05 -0.27
C TRP A 132 -36.66 21.47 1.21
N VAL A 133 -35.69 20.99 1.98
CA VAL A 133 -35.51 21.41 3.38
C VAL A 133 -35.18 22.90 3.48
N ALA A 134 -34.27 23.42 2.64
CA ALA A 134 -33.96 24.85 2.58
C ALA A 134 -35.20 25.70 2.26
N ASP A 135 -36.01 25.27 1.29
CA ASP A 135 -37.27 25.94 0.94
C ASP A 135 -38.28 25.94 2.09
N CYS A 136 -38.35 24.84 2.86
CA CYS A 136 -39.20 24.76 4.05
C CYS A 136 -38.76 25.75 5.14
N LEU A 137 -37.45 25.81 5.38
CA LEU A 137 -36.83 26.66 6.40
C LEU A 137 -36.68 28.12 5.95
N ARG A 138 -36.98 28.43 4.67
CA ARG A 138 -36.83 29.76 4.05
C ARG A 138 -35.39 30.28 4.14
N LEU A 139 -34.42 29.38 3.96
CA LEU A 139 -33.02 29.76 3.88
C LEU A 139 -32.74 30.49 2.56
N GLU A 140 -31.84 31.47 2.59
CA GLU A 140 -31.43 32.14 1.37
C GLU A 140 -30.67 31.19 0.45
N ARG A 141 -31.00 31.22 -0.85
CA ARG A 141 -30.38 30.32 -1.82
C ARG A 141 -28.88 30.52 -1.95
N GLY A 142 -28.42 31.77 -1.87
CA GLY A 142 -26.99 32.10 -1.93
C GLY A 142 -26.22 31.46 -0.78
N ASP A 143 -26.71 31.59 0.46
CA ASP A 143 -26.11 30.93 1.64
C ASP A 143 -26.10 29.41 1.48
N CYS A 144 -27.20 28.84 0.98
CA CYS A 144 -27.30 27.39 0.75
C CYS A 144 -26.34 26.88 -0.34
N GLU A 145 -26.10 27.67 -1.38
CA GLU A 145 -25.13 27.39 -2.44
C GLU A 145 -23.71 27.44 -1.90
N ILE A 146 -23.36 28.51 -1.17
CA ILE A 146 -22.05 28.68 -0.52
C ILE A 146 -21.79 27.53 0.45
N ILE A 147 -22.75 27.17 1.30
CA ILE A 147 -22.61 26.06 2.26
C ILE A 147 -22.38 24.74 1.53
N ARG A 148 -23.11 24.46 0.45
CA ARG A 148 -22.92 23.21 -0.31
C ARG A 148 -21.59 23.20 -1.04
N GLU A 149 -21.18 24.32 -1.62
CA GLU A 149 -19.89 24.46 -2.26
C GLU A 149 -18.76 24.28 -1.25
N ASN A 150 -18.85 24.90 -0.07
CA ASN A 150 -17.92 24.70 1.03
C ASN A 150 -17.93 23.24 1.49
N ILE A 151 -19.06 22.56 1.59
CA ILE A 151 -19.09 21.14 1.95
C ILE A 151 -18.47 20.27 0.85
N LEU A 152 -18.65 20.61 -0.42
CA LEU A 152 -18.02 19.86 -1.51
C LEU A 152 -16.50 20.12 -1.57
N ASN A 153 -16.06 21.35 -1.27
CA ASN A 153 -14.67 21.79 -1.29
C ASN A 153 -13.91 21.34 -0.04
N ASP A 154 -14.44 21.61 1.15
CA ASP A 154 -13.80 21.31 2.45
C ASP A 154 -13.77 19.81 2.77
N PHE A 155 -14.62 19.01 2.10
CA PHE A 155 -14.77 17.58 2.39
C PHE A 155 -14.39 16.68 1.21
N GLU A 156 -13.89 17.25 0.09
CA GLU A 156 -13.42 16.57 -1.13
C GLU A 156 -13.99 15.16 -1.31
N LEU A 157 -15.32 15.07 -1.41
CA LEU A 157 -16.03 13.78 -1.37
C LEU A 157 -15.76 12.91 -2.61
N SER A 158 -15.00 13.43 -3.58
CA SER A 158 -14.16 12.62 -4.44
C SER A 158 -12.75 12.93 -4.02
N PHE A 159 -11.99 11.89 -3.73
CA PHE A 159 -10.59 11.89 -4.12
C PHE A 159 -10.51 11.94 -5.65
N SER A 160 -11.01 13.01 -6.25
CA SER A 160 -10.58 13.47 -7.55
C SER A 160 -9.17 13.87 -7.24
N HIS A 161 -8.23 13.05 -7.69
CA HIS A 161 -6.86 13.48 -7.73
C HIS A 161 -6.92 14.84 -8.43
N GLY A 162 -6.63 15.92 -7.70
CA GLY A 162 -5.95 17.03 -8.33
C GLY A 162 -4.80 16.44 -9.14
N GLU A 163 -4.33 17.11 -10.19
CA GLU A 163 -3.19 16.62 -10.96
C GLU A 163 -1.93 16.57 -10.08
N LEU A 164 -1.83 15.57 -9.22
CA LEU A 164 -0.69 15.34 -8.37
C LEU A 164 0.48 15.07 -9.30
N SER A 165 1.60 15.67 -8.93
CA SER A 165 2.86 15.38 -9.58
C SER A 165 3.10 13.88 -9.57
N LYS A 166 3.82 13.38 -10.59
CA LYS A 166 4.23 11.97 -10.64
C LYS A 166 4.98 11.58 -9.36
N GLN A 167 5.74 12.50 -8.78
CA GLN A 167 6.46 12.29 -7.54
C GLN A 167 5.52 12.12 -6.34
N ALA A 168 4.53 13.00 -6.16
CA ALA A 168 3.56 12.87 -5.08
C ALA A 168 2.80 11.54 -5.16
N LYS A 169 2.40 11.10 -6.36
CA LYS A 169 1.77 9.78 -6.57
C LYS A 169 2.68 8.62 -6.14
N ASN A 170 3.96 8.69 -6.50
CA ASN A 170 4.95 7.70 -6.08
C ASN A 170 5.11 7.67 -4.56
N GLU A 171 5.16 8.84 -3.92
CA GLU A 171 5.30 8.95 -2.47
C GLU A 171 4.06 8.41 -1.72
N VAL A 172 2.84 8.70 -2.19
CA VAL A 172 1.62 8.09 -1.59
C VAL A 172 1.67 6.58 -1.66
N PHE A 173 2.02 6.03 -2.82
CA PHE A 173 2.14 4.59 -2.97
C PHE A 173 3.21 3.97 -2.06
N LEU A 174 4.41 4.57 -2.00
CA LEU A 174 5.50 4.05 -1.15
C LEU A 174 5.20 4.16 0.35
N SER A 175 4.50 5.21 0.78
CA SER A 175 4.00 5.29 2.15
C SER A 175 2.93 4.23 2.43
N GLY A 176 2.07 3.92 1.46
CA GLY A 176 1.10 2.83 1.55
C GLY A 176 1.80 1.47 1.72
N MET A 177 2.85 1.24 0.95
CA MET A 177 3.71 0.06 1.08
C MET A 177 4.37 -0.02 2.46
N ASN A 178 4.91 1.10 2.97
CA ASN A 178 5.48 1.15 4.32
C ASN A 178 4.45 0.81 5.39
N MET A 179 3.23 1.35 5.27
CA MET A 179 2.16 1.06 6.22
C MET A 179 1.81 -0.43 6.24
N ALA A 180 1.63 -1.03 5.07
CA ALA A 180 1.35 -2.46 4.96
C ALA A 180 2.51 -3.35 5.45
N HIS A 181 3.75 -2.87 5.40
CA HIS A 181 4.91 -3.57 5.98
C HIS A 181 4.93 -3.53 7.52
N ILE A 182 4.33 -2.50 8.13
CA ILE A 182 4.30 -2.27 9.58
C ILE A 182 3.15 -3.03 10.24
N SER A 183 2.05 -3.28 9.53
CA SER A 183 0.95 -4.12 10.01
C SER A 183 1.45 -5.54 10.31
N ASP A 184 1.28 -5.97 11.56
CA ASP A 184 1.90 -7.19 12.14
C ASP A 184 1.22 -8.47 11.62
N GLU A 185 -0.03 -8.39 11.16
CA GLU A 185 -0.70 -9.49 10.48
C GLU A 185 -0.10 -9.70 9.09
N LEU A 186 0.03 -10.97 8.65
CA LEU A 186 0.46 -11.29 7.28
C LEU A 186 -0.25 -10.33 6.31
N ILE A 187 0.48 -9.62 5.44
CA ILE A 187 -0.16 -8.77 4.44
C ILE A 187 -1.18 -9.65 3.76
N ASP A 188 -2.44 -9.35 4.00
CA ASP A 188 -3.52 -10.18 3.57
C ASP A 188 -3.79 -9.85 2.10
N ASN A 189 -4.66 -10.65 1.49
CA ASN A 189 -4.98 -10.40 0.09
C ASN A 189 -5.69 -9.05 -0.11
N ASN A 190 -6.30 -8.47 0.93
CA ASN A 190 -6.99 -7.19 0.85
C ASN A 190 -5.99 -6.03 0.75
N GLU A 191 -4.91 -5.99 1.55
CA GLU A 191 -3.87 -4.94 1.40
C GLU A 191 -3.22 -5.02 0.02
N ILE A 192 -2.87 -6.23 -0.44
CA ILE A 192 -2.26 -6.42 -1.76
C ILE A 192 -3.21 -5.91 -2.86
N VAL A 193 -4.49 -6.30 -2.79
CA VAL A 193 -5.51 -5.86 -3.75
C VAL A 193 -5.69 -4.34 -3.69
N PHE A 194 -5.68 -3.73 -2.51
CA PHE A 194 -5.77 -2.29 -2.36
C PHE A 194 -4.56 -1.58 -2.98
N LEU A 195 -3.34 -2.03 -2.68
CA LEU A 195 -2.10 -1.46 -3.23
C LEU A 195 -2.05 -1.59 -4.76
N GLU A 196 -2.50 -2.72 -5.31
CA GLU A 196 -2.65 -2.88 -6.76
C GLU A 196 -3.66 -1.88 -7.35
N GLN A 197 -4.79 -1.68 -6.69
CA GLN A 197 -5.80 -0.71 -7.13
C GLN A 197 -5.26 0.71 -7.04
N LEU A 198 -4.54 1.05 -5.98
CA LEU A 198 -3.90 2.34 -5.78
C LEU A 198 -2.85 2.61 -6.88
N ALA A 199 -2.00 1.62 -7.18
CA ALA A 199 -1.01 1.70 -8.26
C ALA A 199 -1.68 1.92 -9.63
N LYS A 200 -2.74 1.18 -9.94
CA LYS A 200 -3.54 1.35 -11.17
C LYS A 200 -4.14 2.75 -11.24
N ARG A 201 -4.72 3.23 -10.14
CA ARG A 201 -5.38 4.53 -10.02
C ARG A 201 -4.39 5.69 -10.21
N PHE A 202 -3.16 5.55 -9.72
CA PHE A 202 -2.08 6.50 -9.93
C PHE A 202 -1.33 6.34 -11.25
N ALA A 203 -1.70 5.36 -12.08
CA ALA A 203 -1.03 5.01 -13.34
C ALA A 203 0.48 4.74 -13.14
N LEU A 204 0.82 4.05 -12.06
CA LEU A 204 2.19 3.64 -11.77
C LEU A 204 2.60 2.44 -12.65
N ALA A 205 3.91 2.25 -12.81
CA ALA A 205 4.43 1.08 -13.50
C ALA A 205 3.97 -0.20 -12.78
N LYS A 206 3.60 -1.22 -13.57
CA LYS A 206 3.17 -2.51 -13.02
C LYS A 206 4.32 -3.14 -12.24
N SER A 207 4.03 -3.67 -11.05
CA SER A 207 4.96 -4.52 -10.32
C SER A 207 5.35 -5.73 -11.17
N ILE A 208 6.63 -6.08 -11.12
CA ILE A 208 7.15 -7.30 -11.73
C ILE A 208 7.62 -8.19 -10.59
N ASN A 209 7.20 -9.45 -10.62
CA ASN A 209 7.66 -10.43 -9.66
C ASN A 209 9.11 -10.82 -9.99
N HIS A 210 10.00 -10.60 -9.03
CA HIS A 210 11.43 -10.86 -9.08
C HIS A 210 11.87 -11.91 -8.03
N ASP A 211 10.95 -12.82 -7.66
CA ASP A 211 11.13 -13.80 -6.58
C ASP A 211 12.36 -14.70 -6.80
N LEU A 212 12.70 -15.05 -8.06
CA LEU A 212 13.87 -15.88 -8.34
C LEU A 212 15.17 -15.17 -7.92
N TYR A 213 15.30 -13.90 -8.30
CA TYR A 213 16.46 -13.10 -7.96
C TYR A 213 16.56 -12.83 -6.45
N PHE A 214 15.45 -12.52 -5.78
CA PHE A 214 15.47 -12.32 -4.32
C PHE A 214 15.73 -13.63 -3.56
N SER A 215 15.25 -14.77 -4.09
CA SER A 215 15.57 -16.11 -3.55
C SER A 215 17.06 -16.42 -3.68
N TYR A 216 17.70 -15.95 -4.76
CA TYR A 216 19.14 -16.02 -4.93
C TYR A 216 19.88 -15.13 -3.91
N LEU A 217 19.47 -13.86 -3.74
CA LEU A 217 20.12 -12.94 -2.80
C LEU A 217 20.06 -13.42 -1.35
N SER A 218 18.93 -13.99 -0.95
CA SER A 218 18.71 -14.64 0.35
C SER A 218 19.39 -16.01 0.49
N LYS A 219 20.05 -16.48 -0.58
CA LYS A 219 20.78 -17.76 -0.66
C LYS A 219 19.88 -18.96 -0.38
N ASN A 220 18.66 -18.93 -0.92
CA ASN A 220 17.67 -19.97 -0.71
C ASN A 220 16.80 -20.21 -1.96
N LEU A 221 17.42 -20.67 -3.04
CA LEU A 221 16.74 -20.94 -4.31
C LEU A 221 15.66 -22.02 -4.19
N ALA A 222 15.77 -22.92 -3.20
CA ALA A 222 14.83 -24.03 -3.00
C ALA A 222 13.47 -23.62 -2.44
N LYS A 223 13.34 -22.44 -1.82
CA LYS A 223 12.07 -21.92 -1.29
C LYS A 223 11.29 -21.04 -2.29
N GLY A 224 11.91 -20.63 -3.40
CA GLY A 224 11.27 -19.78 -4.40
C GLY A 224 10.15 -20.50 -5.14
N LYS A 225 8.97 -19.89 -5.23
CA LYS A 225 7.81 -20.44 -5.98
C LYS A 225 8.03 -20.47 -7.51
N SER A 226 9.05 -19.77 -8.00
CA SER A 226 9.28 -19.51 -9.43
C SER A 226 9.99 -20.65 -10.18
N ILE A 227 10.74 -21.52 -9.48
CA ILE A 227 11.35 -22.69 -10.11
C ILE A 227 10.64 -23.95 -9.66
N GLU A 228 10.10 -24.71 -10.61
CA GLU A 228 9.59 -26.05 -10.34
C GLU A 228 10.67 -26.89 -9.63
N SER A 229 10.32 -27.49 -8.48
CA SER A 229 11.23 -28.33 -7.67
C SER A 229 12.03 -29.35 -8.51
N TYR A 230 11.38 -29.94 -9.52
CA TYR A 230 11.98 -30.88 -10.45
C TYR A 230 13.14 -30.30 -11.29
N SER A 231 13.04 -29.03 -11.67
CA SER A 231 14.03 -28.32 -12.46
C SER A 231 15.26 -27.96 -11.63
N LEU A 232 15.06 -27.58 -10.37
CA LEU A 232 16.15 -27.40 -9.40
C LEU A 232 16.92 -28.71 -9.16
N HIS A 233 16.27 -29.87 -9.16
CA HIS A 233 16.95 -31.17 -9.03
C HIS A 233 17.89 -31.47 -10.20
N LYS A 234 17.48 -31.14 -11.43
CA LYS A 234 18.32 -31.31 -12.62
C LYS A 234 19.51 -30.37 -12.61
N ILE A 235 19.29 -29.08 -12.33
CA ILE A 235 20.35 -28.07 -12.21
C ILE A 235 21.35 -28.51 -11.12
N SER A 236 20.84 -28.92 -9.96
CA SER A 236 21.64 -29.46 -8.86
C SER A 236 22.51 -30.64 -9.27
N ALA A 237 21.99 -31.57 -10.08
CA ALA A 237 22.75 -32.72 -10.55
C ALA A 237 23.86 -32.33 -11.54
N VAL A 238 23.61 -31.35 -12.41
CA VAL A 238 24.62 -30.82 -13.33
C VAL A 238 25.74 -30.11 -12.55
N LEU A 239 25.38 -29.27 -11.57
CA LEU A 239 26.35 -28.56 -10.72
C LEU A 239 27.17 -29.51 -9.84
N LEU A 240 26.56 -30.56 -9.27
CA LEU A 240 27.31 -31.60 -8.54
C LEU A 240 28.25 -32.39 -9.44
N ASN A 241 27.89 -32.57 -10.72
CA ASN A 241 28.78 -33.22 -11.68
C ASN A 241 29.97 -32.32 -12.05
N LEU A 242 29.78 -31.00 -12.11
CA LEU A 242 30.88 -30.03 -12.27
C LEU A 242 31.90 -30.22 -11.13
N ILE A 243 31.47 -30.10 -9.87
CA ILE A 243 32.30 -30.32 -8.67
C ILE A 243 32.99 -31.70 -8.69
N GLY A 244 32.24 -32.74 -9.07
CA GLY A 244 32.71 -34.12 -9.02
C GLY A 244 33.69 -34.52 -10.12
N CYS A 245 33.88 -33.67 -11.15
CA CYS A 245 34.80 -33.95 -12.25
C CYS A 245 36.24 -33.51 -11.96
N ASP A 246 36.46 -32.71 -10.92
CA ASP A 246 37.79 -32.22 -10.59
C ASP A 246 38.64 -33.27 -9.85
N SER A 247 39.96 -33.15 -9.99
CA SER A 247 40.90 -34.10 -9.37
C SER A 247 40.82 -34.14 -7.85
N SER A 248 40.30 -33.06 -7.24
CA SER A 248 40.02 -32.93 -5.82
C SER A 248 38.81 -32.01 -5.62
N ILE A 249 37.81 -32.46 -4.87
CA ILE A 249 36.62 -31.66 -4.54
C ILE A 249 37.00 -30.64 -3.46
N ASP A 250 36.83 -29.34 -3.73
CA ASP A 250 37.10 -28.31 -2.73
C ASP A 250 35.93 -28.22 -1.71
N GLN A 251 36.28 -27.96 -0.45
CA GLN A 251 35.29 -27.72 0.60
C GLN A 251 34.52 -26.41 0.37
N SER A 252 35.07 -25.43 -0.34
CA SER A 252 34.42 -24.17 -0.69
C SER A 252 33.19 -24.39 -1.58
N GLU A 253 33.34 -25.17 -2.65
CA GLU A 253 32.28 -25.55 -3.59
C GLU A 253 31.15 -26.31 -2.88
N VAL A 254 31.52 -27.28 -2.03
CA VAL A 254 30.54 -28.06 -1.26
C VAL A 254 29.77 -27.17 -0.27
N LYS A 255 30.44 -26.20 0.36
CA LYS A 255 29.78 -25.21 1.24
C LYS A 255 28.85 -24.31 0.44
N TRP A 256 29.29 -23.84 -0.73
CA TRP A 256 28.47 -23.03 -1.63
C TRP A 256 27.20 -23.79 -2.03
N PHE A 257 27.33 -25.02 -2.50
CA PHE A 257 26.22 -25.85 -2.97
C PHE A 257 25.18 -26.06 -1.87
N LYS A 258 25.63 -26.42 -0.66
CA LYS A 258 24.74 -26.61 0.50
C LYS A 258 24.00 -25.33 0.88
N LYS A 259 24.66 -24.18 0.72
CA LYS A 259 24.10 -22.88 1.09
C LYS A 259 22.95 -22.48 0.17
N TYR A 260 23.16 -22.51 -1.15
CA TYR A 260 22.19 -21.99 -2.11
C TYR A 260 21.07 -22.96 -2.48
N LEU A 261 21.37 -24.27 -2.55
CA LEU A 261 20.45 -25.29 -3.06
C LEU A 261 19.88 -26.20 -1.96
N SER A 262 20.33 -26.04 -0.71
CA SER A 262 19.82 -26.72 0.50
C SER A 262 19.31 -28.14 0.25
N LEU A 263 20.24 -29.08 -0.08
CA LEU A 263 19.98 -30.51 -0.33
C LEU A 263 18.53 -30.83 -0.75
N PRO A 264 18.17 -30.58 -2.02
CA PRO A 264 16.90 -31.07 -2.54
C PRO A 264 16.84 -32.57 -2.28
N GLU A 265 15.66 -33.11 -1.97
CA GLU A 265 15.47 -34.51 -1.52
C GLU A 265 16.53 -35.44 -2.14
N LYS A 266 17.50 -35.91 -1.34
CA LYS A 266 18.74 -36.56 -1.83
C LYS A 266 18.45 -37.68 -2.84
N MET A 267 17.30 -38.34 -2.70
CA MET A 267 16.80 -39.39 -3.58
C MET A 267 16.47 -38.90 -5.00
N SER A 268 15.98 -37.67 -5.14
CA SER A 268 15.53 -37.08 -6.40
C SER A 268 16.69 -36.56 -7.25
N VAL A 269 17.71 -35.97 -6.64
CA VAL A 269 18.94 -35.54 -7.35
C VAL A 269 19.77 -36.75 -7.82
N ARG A 270 19.84 -37.81 -7.00
CA ARG A 270 20.63 -39.03 -7.31
C ARG A 270 20.20 -39.71 -8.61
N LYS A 271 18.90 -39.65 -8.97
CA LYS A 271 18.37 -40.22 -10.22
C LYS A 271 19.00 -39.60 -11.47
N TYR A 272 19.32 -38.30 -11.42
CA TYR A 272 19.95 -37.59 -12.53
C TYR A 272 21.46 -37.79 -12.57
N LEU A 273 22.11 -37.90 -11.42
CA LEU A 273 23.55 -38.22 -11.34
C LEU A 273 23.88 -39.59 -11.94
N SER A 274 22.95 -40.56 -11.85
CA SER A 274 23.10 -41.87 -12.49
C SER A 274 22.81 -41.88 -13.99
N SER A 275 22.40 -40.75 -14.57
CA SER A 275 22.07 -40.62 -16.00
C SER A 275 23.16 -39.88 -16.76
N ASP A 276 23.14 -39.93 -18.10
CA ASP A 276 24.06 -39.15 -18.93
C ASP A 276 23.77 -37.65 -18.75
N ILE A 277 24.69 -36.93 -18.10
CA ILE A 277 24.57 -35.49 -17.79
C ILE A 277 24.33 -34.66 -19.05
N SER A 278 24.86 -35.08 -20.20
CA SER A 278 24.59 -34.43 -21.48
C SER A 278 23.10 -34.39 -21.80
N LYS A 279 22.39 -35.49 -21.55
CA LYS A 279 20.94 -35.57 -21.74
C LYS A 279 20.19 -34.78 -20.68
N VAL A 280 20.71 -34.71 -19.46
CA VAL A 280 20.12 -33.87 -18.39
C VAL A 280 20.19 -32.39 -18.80
N ILE A 281 21.34 -31.91 -19.27
CA ILE A 281 21.53 -30.55 -19.80
C ILE A 281 20.58 -30.29 -20.97
N MET A 282 20.51 -31.21 -21.94
CA MET A 282 19.58 -31.08 -23.07
C MET A 282 18.10 -31.20 -22.67
N GLY A 283 17.79 -31.70 -21.48
CA GLY A 283 16.43 -31.77 -20.93
C GLY A 283 16.03 -30.57 -20.07
N LEU A 284 16.89 -29.55 -19.94
CA LEU A 284 16.58 -28.26 -19.32
C LEU A 284 16.02 -27.29 -20.36
N SER A 285 15.12 -26.38 -19.96
CA SER A 285 14.72 -25.25 -20.81
C SER A 285 15.86 -24.24 -20.97
N ASN A 286 15.78 -23.33 -21.94
CA ASN A 286 16.84 -22.29 -22.12
C ASN A 286 17.03 -21.43 -20.87
N GLU A 287 15.94 -21.05 -20.21
CA GLU A 287 15.95 -20.32 -18.93
C GLU A 287 16.75 -21.08 -17.86
N GLN A 288 16.45 -22.38 -17.71
CA GLN A 288 17.10 -23.25 -16.73
C GLN A 288 18.56 -23.53 -17.08
N ARG A 289 18.90 -23.66 -18.36
CA ARG A 289 20.28 -23.80 -18.83
C ARG A 289 21.08 -22.54 -18.53
N MET A 290 20.51 -21.36 -18.80
CA MET A 290 21.17 -20.10 -18.49
C MET A 290 21.36 -19.91 -16.99
N LEU A 291 20.37 -20.23 -16.17
CA LEU A 291 20.53 -20.28 -14.72
C LEU A 291 21.64 -21.25 -14.29
N CYS A 292 21.64 -22.47 -14.85
CA CYS A 292 22.67 -23.47 -14.59
C CYS A 292 24.07 -23.01 -14.99
N TYR A 293 24.18 -22.28 -16.10
CA TYR A 293 25.43 -21.68 -16.56
C TYR A 293 25.92 -20.60 -15.59
N ILE A 294 25.06 -19.65 -15.22
CA ILE A 294 25.40 -18.56 -14.30
C ILE A 294 25.80 -19.10 -12.92
N LEU A 295 25.04 -20.03 -12.37
CA LEU A 295 25.37 -20.68 -11.10
C LEU A 295 26.63 -21.55 -11.21
N GLY A 296 26.87 -22.16 -12.37
CA GLY A 296 28.10 -22.89 -12.65
C GLY A 296 29.32 -21.97 -12.64
N LEU A 297 29.22 -20.77 -13.22
CA LEU A 297 30.28 -19.76 -13.11
C LEU A 297 30.58 -19.37 -11.66
N GLU A 298 29.54 -19.09 -10.86
CA GLU A 298 29.74 -18.75 -9.43
C GLU A 298 30.39 -19.88 -8.66
N LEU A 299 29.93 -21.11 -8.89
CA LEU A 299 30.44 -22.32 -8.24
C LEU A 299 31.91 -22.56 -8.58
N SER A 300 32.25 -22.51 -9.87
CA SER A 300 33.62 -22.70 -10.35
C SER A 300 34.58 -21.65 -9.81
N MET A 301 34.13 -20.41 -9.57
CA MET A 301 35.01 -19.39 -9.00
C MET A 301 35.15 -19.47 -7.46
N THR A 302 34.57 -20.47 -6.79
CA THR A 302 34.65 -20.56 -5.33
C THR A 302 36.04 -20.93 -4.79
N ASP A 303 36.87 -21.57 -5.60
CA ASP A 303 38.28 -21.89 -5.30
C ASP A 303 39.28 -20.92 -6.00
N GLN A 304 38.76 -19.92 -6.72
CA GLN A 304 39.51 -18.92 -7.50
C GLN A 304 40.30 -19.47 -8.70
N GLU A 305 40.10 -20.73 -9.07
CA GLU A 305 40.67 -21.33 -10.27
C GLU A 305 39.55 -21.69 -11.25
N PHE A 306 39.88 -21.88 -12.52
CA PHE A 306 38.88 -22.31 -13.50
C PHE A 306 39.41 -23.51 -14.28
N HIS A 307 38.95 -24.69 -13.88
CA HIS A 307 39.49 -25.96 -14.35
C HIS A 307 38.99 -26.29 -15.76
N GLU A 308 39.79 -27.05 -16.52
CA GLU A 308 39.44 -27.42 -17.90
C GLU A 308 38.14 -28.24 -18.01
N ASN A 309 37.84 -29.04 -16.99
CA ASN A 309 36.59 -29.82 -16.94
C ASN A 309 35.37 -28.91 -16.77
N GLU A 310 35.49 -27.87 -15.96
CA GLU A 310 34.42 -26.89 -15.74
C GLU A 310 34.15 -26.09 -17.01
N LYS A 311 35.21 -25.62 -17.67
CA LYS A 311 35.15 -24.97 -18.99
C LYS A 311 34.39 -25.84 -20.00
N PHE A 312 34.77 -27.13 -20.09
CA PHE A 312 34.13 -28.07 -21.01
C PHE A 312 32.61 -28.19 -20.76
N TRP A 313 32.20 -28.35 -19.50
CA TRP A 313 30.78 -28.51 -19.15
C TRP A 313 29.99 -27.22 -19.33
N LEU A 314 30.56 -26.06 -19.00
CA LEU A 314 29.94 -24.76 -19.19
C LEU A 314 29.76 -24.43 -20.69
N GLU A 315 30.75 -24.72 -21.53
CA GLU A 315 30.61 -24.62 -22.99
C GLU A 315 29.48 -25.51 -23.51
N LYS A 316 29.34 -26.71 -22.94
CA LYS A 316 28.31 -27.65 -23.35
C LYS A 316 26.91 -27.19 -22.96
N ILE A 317 26.77 -26.52 -21.80
CA ILE A 317 25.52 -25.86 -21.40
C ILE A 317 25.19 -24.74 -22.40
N LEU A 318 26.15 -23.88 -22.75
CA LEU A 318 25.96 -22.80 -23.71
C LEU A 318 25.57 -23.29 -25.11
N LYS A 319 26.25 -24.34 -25.63
CA LYS A 319 25.93 -24.94 -26.94
C LYS A 319 24.49 -25.46 -27.03
N GLY A 320 23.87 -25.75 -25.89
CA GLY A 320 22.47 -26.15 -25.82
C GLY A 320 21.48 -24.98 -25.95
N LEU A 321 21.90 -23.72 -25.79
CA LEU A 321 20.99 -22.58 -25.85
C LEU A 321 20.56 -22.24 -27.28
N ASP A 322 19.28 -21.94 -27.47
CA ASP A 322 18.79 -21.44 -28.76
C ASP A 322 19.36 -20.06 -29.08
N THR A 323 19.72 -19.83 -30.34
CA THR A 323 20.27 -18.54 -30.80
C THR A 323 19.31 -17.35 -30.70
N LYS A 324 18.00 -17.62 -30.59
CA LYS A 324 16.96 -16.60 -30.42
C LYS A 324 16.59 -16.35 -28.95
N TYR A 325 17.11 -17.15 -28.03
CA TYR A 325 16.81 -17.01 -26.60
C TYR A 325 17.26 -15.64 -26.09
N GLU A 326 16.46 -15.08 -25.20
CA GLU A 326 16.75 -13.82 -24.52
C GLU A 326 16.68 -14.08 -23.02
N ILE A 327 17.73 -13.68 -22.31
CA ILE A 327 17.82 -13.85 -20.86
C ILE A 327 16.81 -12.94 -20.15
N SER A 328 16.08 -13.50 -19.17
CA SER A 328 15.15 -12.73 -18.36
C SER A 328 15.85 -11.71 -17.45
N ASN A 329 15.12 -10.70 -16.98
CA ASN A 329 15.63 -9.71 -16.04
C ASN A 329 16.14 -10.37 -14.74
N ASP A 330 15.44 -11.39 -14.22
CA ASP A 330 15.84 -12.10 -13.01
C ASP A 330 17.18 -12.79 -13.16
N LEU A 331 17.37 -13.54 -14.24
CA LEU A 331 18.65 -14.19 -14.52
C LEU A 331 19.75 -13.18 -14.78
N PHE A 332 19.43 -12.04 -15.42
CA PHE A 332 20.39 -10.97 -15.60
C PHE A 332 20.81 -10.34 -14.27
N TYR A 333 19.89 -10.15 -13.32
CA TYR A 333 20.22 -9.67 -11.97
C TYR A 333 21.09 -10.65 -11.19
N ILE A 334 20.80 -11.96 -11.28
CA ILE A 334 21.65 -13.00 -10.70
C ILE A 334 23.05 -12.94 -11.32
N TYR A 335 23.13 -12.86 -12.65
CA TYR A 335 24.39 -12.73 -13.37
C TYR A 335 25.22 -11.53 -12.91
N LEU A 336 24.61 -10.34 -12.77
CA LEU A 336 25.31 -9.17 -12.24
C LEU A 336 25.88 -9.41 -10.83
N SER A 337 25.13 -10.09 -9.96
CA SER A 337 25.62 -10.47 -8.63
C SER A 337 26.77 -11.46 -8.66
N VAL A 338 26.75 -12.42 -9.59
CA VAL A 338 27.84 -13.39 -9.78
C VAL A 338 29.11 -12.71 -10.26
N VAL A 339 29.01 -11.86 -11.28
CA VAL A 339 30.17 -11.12 -11.81
C VAL A 339 30.75 -10.21 -10.73
N GLU A 340 29.90 -9.53 -9.96
CA GLU A 340 30.38 -8.62 -8.91
C GLU A 340 31.13 -9.37 -7.79
N ALA A 341 30.60 -10.51 -7.36
CA ALA A 341 31.23 -11.33 -6.31
C ALA A 341 32.62 -11.86 -6.73
N HIS A 342 32.86 -11.99 -8.03
CA HIS A 342 34.07 -12.57 -8.62
C HIS A 342 34.71 -11.62 -9.65
N LEU A 343 34.69 -10.31 -9.38
CA LEU A 343 35.04 -9.30 -10.38
C LEU A 343 36.48 -9.45 -10.91
N ASN A 344 37.44 -9.79 -10.03
CA ASN A 344 38.84 -9.97 -10.42
C ASN A 344 39.01 -11.18 -11.36
N GLU A 345 38.33 -12.27 -11.04
CA GLU A 345 38.32 -13.51 -11.82
C GLU A 345 37.56 -13.31 -13.13
N ALA A 346 36.50 -12.52 -13.14
CA ALA A 346 35.74 -12.16 -14.33
C ALA A 346 36.61 -11.40 -15.36
N PHE A 347 37.53 -10.53 -14.91
CA PHE A 347 38.53 -9.93 -15.80
C PHE A 347 39.50 -10.96 -16.41
N ARG A 348 39.88 -11.98 -15.63
CA ARG A 348 40.81 -13.03 -16.08
C ARG A 348 40.16 -14.02 -17.05
N TYR A 349 38.87 -14.29 -16.87
CA TYR A 349 38.08 -15.26 -17.64
C TYR A 349 36.92 -14.60 -18.40
N ASP A 350 37.20 -13.42 -18.97
CA ASP A 350 36.23 -12.58 -19.70
C ASP A 350 35.42 -13.34 -20.76
N SER A 351 36.06 -14.24 -21.51
CA SER A 351 35.46 -15.06 -22.56
C SER A 351 34.29 -15.94 -22.09
N PHE A 352 34.21 -16.25 -20.79
CA PHE A 352 33.08 -16.97 -20.19
C PHE A 352 32.11 -16.02 -19.51
N PHE A 353 32.62 -15.03 -18.77
CA PHE A 353 31.79 -14.08 -18.04
C PHE A 353 31.02 -13.11 -18.95
N LEU A 354 31.50 -12.82 -20.16
CA LEU A 354 30.79 -11.96 -21.12
C LEU A 354 29.74 -12.72 -21.95
N LYS A 355 29.72 -14.05 -21.94
CA LYS A 355 28.78 -14.86 -22.75
C LYS A 355 27.31 -14.59 -22.46
N PRO A 356 26.85 -14.45 -21.21
CA PRO A 356 25.46 -14.11 -20.93
C PRO A 356 25.01 -12.78 -21.57
N LEU A 357 25.93 -11.83 -21.80
CA LEU A 357 25.60 -10.56 -22.46
C LEU A 357 25.17 -10.72 -23.92
N GLU A 358 25.63 -11.77 -24.61
CA GLU A 358 25.23 -12.09 -25.98
C GLU A 358 23.73 -12.42 -26.08
N PHE A 359 23.11 -12.87 -24.98
CA PHE A 359 21.70 -13.21 -24.88
C PHE A 359 20.84 -12.10 -24.27
N PHE A 360 21.42 -10.93 -23.95
CA PHE A 360 20.71 -9.82 -23.32
C PHE A 360 20.42 -8.67 -24.29
N LYS A 361 19.13 -8.35 -24.50
CA LYS A 361 18.68 -7.25 -25.38
C LYS A 361 17.97 -6.11 -24.66
N GLY A 362 17.83 -6.19 -23.33
CA GLY A 362 17.17 -5.16 -22.52
C GLY A 362 18.02 -3.91 -22.29
N ASN A 363 17.47 -2.97 -21.52
CA ASN A 363 18.18 -1.76 -21.11
C ASN A 363 19.16 -2.06 -19.95
N ARG A 364 20.43 -2.25 -20.30
CA ARG A 364 21.54 -2.61 -19.38
C ARG A 364 21.68 -1.62 -18.23
N ALA A 365 21.73 -0.33 -18.54
CA ALA A 365 21.86 0.73 -17.55
C ALA A 365 20.70 0.75 -16.54
N LYS A 366 19.44 0.64 -17.02
CA LYS A 366 18.27 0.56 -16.15
C LYS A 366 18.35 -0.65 -15.22
N LEU A 367 18.68 -1.83 -15.74
CA LEU A 367 18.77 -3.04 -14.91
C LEU A 367 19.91 -2.94 -13.90
N CYS A 368 21.09 -2.46 -14.27
CA CYS A 368 22.18 -2.29 -13.30
C CYS A 368 21.84 -1.31 -12.18
N LYS A 369 21.06 -0.25 -12.45
CA LYS A 369 20.55 0.66 -11.41
C LYS A 369 19.60 -0.06 -10.45
N ASN A 370 18.61 -0.78 -10.98
CA ASN A 370 17.68 -1.58 -10.17
C ASN A 370 18.44 -2.62 -9.33
N TRP A 371 19.37 -3.34 -9.96
CA TRP A 371 20.24 -4.29 -9.29
C TRP A 371 21.03 -3.63 -8.15
N GLN A 372 21.64 -2.47 -8.39
CA GLN A 372 22.40 -1.77 -7.35
C GLN A 372 21.55 -1.44 -6.14
N ILE A 373 20.33 -0.93 -6.36
CA ILE A 373 19.42 -0.59 -5.26
C ILE A 373 18.99 -1.86 -4.51
N SER A 374 18.78 -2.97 -5.22
CA SER A 374 18.52 -4.26 -4.55
C SER A 374 19.70 -4.75 -3.71
N GLN A 375 20.96 -4.49 -4.11
CA GLN A 375 22.12 -4.81 -3.25
C GLN A 375 22.11 -3.98 -1.96
N ILE A 376 21.74 -2.70 -2.05
CA ILE A 376 21.58 -1.82 -0.89
C ILE A 376 20.48 -2.36 0.05
N LEU A 377 19.34 -2.83 -0.48
CA LEU A 377 18.29 -3.45 0.33
C LEU A 377 18.79 -4.64 1.16
N PHE A 378 19.73 -5.42 0.62
CA PHE A 378 20.33 -6.57 1.31
C PHE A 378 21.61 -6.22 2.09
N SER A 379 21.89 -4.93 2.33
CA SER A 379 23.10 -4.45 3.03
C SER A 379 24.42 -4.91 2.41
N LYS A 380 24.44 -5.18 1.10
CA LYS A 380 25.65 -5.60 0.37
C LYS A 380 26.40 -4.39 -0.14
N LYS A 381 27.69 -4.29 0.19
CA LYS A 381 28.61 -3.32 -0.41
C LYS A 381 29.10 -3.89 -1.72
N VAL A 382 28.91 -3.14 -2.80
CA VAL A 382 29.26 -3.61 -4.15
C VAL A 382 30.02 -2.55 -4.94
N LYS A 383 30.91 -3.02 -5.83
CA LYS A 383 31.74 -2.15 -6.67
C LYS A 383 31.08 -1.84 -8.02
N THR A 384 29.93 -1.18 -7.98
CA THR A 384 29.05 -0.95 -9.13
C THR A 384 29.74 -0.27 -10.30
N SER A 385 30.53 0.77 -10.05
CA SER A 385 31.20 1.53 -11.11
C SER A 385 32.24 0.68 -11.85
N GLU A 386 33.02 -0.14 -11.11
CA GLU A 386 34.00 -1.05 -11.72
C GLU A 386 33.29 -2.15 -12.54
N LEU A 387 32.22 -2.75 -11.99
CA LEU A 387 31.41 -3.74 -12.69
C LEU A 387 30.77 -3.17 -13.97
N PHE A 388 30.15 -2.00 -13.87
CA PHE A 388 29.42 -1.37 -14.97
C PHE A 388 30.37 -0.99 -16.10
N ASN A 389 31.53 -0.43 -15.77
CA ASN A 389 32.57 -0.16 -16.75
C ASN A 389 33.14 -1.44 -17.39
N PHE A 390 33.34 -2.52 -16.61
CA PHE A 390 33.80 -3.80 -17.16
C PHE A 390 32.81 -4.40 -18.16
N LEU A 391 31.52 -4.39 -17.85
CA LEU A 391 30.50 -5.04 -18.67
C LEU A 391 30.05 -4.19 -19.87
N PHE A 392 30.14 -2.86 -19.77
CA PHE A 392 29.50 -1.94 -20.72
C PHE A 392 30.38 -0.79 -21.20
N GLU A 393 31.57 -0.59 -20.64
CA GLU A 393 32.47 0.52 -20.98
C GLU A 393 31.83 1.91 -20.83
N GLU A 394 30.93 2.05 -19.85
CA GLU A 394 30.16 3.28 -19.58
C GLU A 394 30.33 3.73 -18.11
N ASP A 395 30.11 5.03 -17.86
CA ASP A 395 30.05 5.59 -16.51
C ASP A 395 28.69 5.30 -15.86
N PHE A 396 28.74 4.87 -14.60
CA PHE A 396 27.53 4.61 -13.81
C PHE A 396 27.05 5.85 -13.06
N ILE A 397 25.82 6.31 -13.34
CA ILE A 397 25.19 7.46 -12.67
C ILE A 397 23.81 7.06 -12.14
N MET A 398 23.59 7.17 -10.82
CA MET A 398 22.31 6.91 -10.16
C MET A 398 21.60 8.20 -9.78
N GLN A 399 20.32 8.31 -10.12
CA GLN A 399 19.46 9.44 -9.75
C GLN A 399 18.40 9.03 -8.72
N GLN A 400 17.85 9.99 -7.99
CA GLN A 400 16.77 9.74 -7.03
C GLN A 400 15.52 9.13 -7.69
N GLN A 401 15.20 9.53 -8.92
CA GLN A 401 14.08 8.95 -9.68
C GLN A 401 14.25 7.45 -9.95
N ASP A 402 15.50 6.96 -10.07
CA ASP A 402 15.78 5.53 -10.24
C ASP A 402 15.37 4.75 -8.97
N GLN A 403 15.54 5.35 -7.78
CA GLN A 403 15.13 4.76 -6.50
C GLN A 403 13.62 4.64 -6.40
N TYR A 404 12.89 5.70 -6.77
CA TYR A 404 11.42 5.66 -6.84
C TYR A 404 10.93 4.54 -7.78
N ASN A 405 11.48 4.49 -8.99
CA ASN A 405 11.08 3.51 -9.98
C ASN A 405 11.35 2.08 -9.49
N PHE A 406 12.52 1.85 -8.88
CA PHE A 406 12.87 0.56 -8.31
C PHE A 406 11.90 0.13 -7.20
N LEU A 407 11.66 0.98 -6.19
CA LEU A 407 10.81 0.61 -5.06
C LEU A 407 9.36 0.33 -5.49
N ILE A 408 8.87 1.00 -6.53
CA ILE A 408 7.55 0.73 -7.12
C ILE A 408 7.58 -0.59 -7.92
N GLU A 409 8.56 -0.76 -8.82
CA GLU A 409 8.68 -1.95 -9.68
C GLU A 409 8.86 -3.24 -8.88
N PHE A 410 9.59 -3.18 -7.76
CA PHE A 410 9.91 -4.31 -6.89
C PHE A 410 8.99 -4.43 -5.66
N SER A 411 8.03 -3.52 -5.48
CA SER A 411 7.14 -3.43 -4.32
C SER A 411 6.54 -4.79 -3.90
N GLU A 412 5.90 -5.48 -4.84
CA GLU A 412 5.30 -6.81 -4.63
C GLU A 412 6.32 -7.87 -4.17
N THR A 413 7.51 -7.88 -4.78
CA THR A 413 8.56 -8.82 -4.40
C THR A 413 9.08 -8.51 -3.00
N ILE A 414 9.28 -7.23 -2.67
CA ILE A 414 9.78 -6.81 -1.34
C ILE A 414 8.78 -7.20 -0.23
N MET A 415 7.47 -7.13 -0.51
CA MET A 415 6.42 -7.56 0.43
C MET A 415 6.54 -9.03 0.82
N HIS A 416 6.92 -9.92 -0.11
CA HIS A 416 7.18 -11.33 0.20
C HIS A 416 8.32 -11.53 1.22
N TYR A 417 9.20 -10.53 1.38
CA TYR A 417 10.34 -10.55 2.29
C TYR A 417 10.14 -9.67 3.53
N LYS A 418 8.90 -9.27 3.88
CA LYS A 418 8.64 -8.40 5.03
C LYS A 418 9.21 -8.89 6.37
N HIS A 419 9.32 -10.20 6.55
CA HIS A 419 9.84 -10.83 7.77
C HIS A 419 11.38 -10.81 7.85
N ASP A 420 12.07 -10.49 6.75
CA ASP A 420 13.50 -10.24 6.77
C ASP A 420 13.74 -8.83 7.32
N SER A 421 14.18 -8.75 8.58
CA SER A 421 14.37 -7.48 9.28
C SER A 421 15.40 -6.56 8.61
N ILE A 422 16.36 -7.13 7.87
CA ILE A 422 17.37 -6.35 7.13
C ILE A 422 16.71 -5.72 5.91
N VAL A 423 16.03 -6.53 5.10
CA VAL A 423 15.36 -6.06 3.87
C VAL A 423 14.27 -5.05 4.20
N SER A 424 13.42 -5.36 5.18
CA SER A 424 12.34 -4.49 5.63
C SER A 424 12.86 -3.18 6.22
N GLY A 425 13.87 -3.24 7.11
CA GLY A 425 14.48 -2.05 7.70
C GLY A 425 15.14 -1.14 6.66
N ASN A 426 15.86 -1.71 5.69
CA ASN A 426 16.48 -0.96 4.61
C ASN A 426 15.44 -0.39 3.63
N PHE A 427 14.36 -1.14 3.33
CA PHE A 427 13.24 -0.64 2.54
C PHE A 427 12.62 0.59 3.20
N HIS A 428 12.28 0.52 4.49
CA HIS A 428 11.73 1.65 5.24
C HIS A 428 12.68 2.85 5.28
N THR A 429 13.98 2.61 5.43
CA THR A 429 14.98 3.68 5.45
C THR A 429 15.05 4.39 4.09
N LEU A 430 15.11 3.61 3.00
CA LEU A 430 15.14 4.15 1.63
C LEU A 430 13.85 4.91 1.32
N SER A 431 12.68 4.29 1.52
CA SER A 431 11.39 4.91 1.25
C SER A 431 11.17 6.19 2.07
N SER A 432 11.56 6.19 3.35
CA SER A 432 11.40 7.35 4.24
C SER A 432 12.29 8.52 3.85
N SER A 433 13.48 8.26 3.30
CA SER A 433 14.39 9.30 2.81
C SER A 433 13.93 9.95 1.50
N LEU A 434 13.04 9.28 0.76
CA LEU A 434 12.49 9.80 -0.49
C LEU A 434 11.34 10.78 -0.29
N LEU A 435 10.64 10.72 0.85
CA LEU A 435 9.58 11.68 1.21
C LEU A 435 10.18 13.08 1.39
N THR A 436 10.05 13.92 0.36
CA THR A 436 10.65 15.26 0.30
C THR A 436 9.64 16.39 0.28
N HIS A 437 8.33 16.12 0.12
CA HIS A 437 7.32 17.18 0.04
C HIS A 437 6.98 17.75 1.43
N SER A 438 7.18 19.06 1.59
CA SER A 438 6.95 19.76 2.86
C SER A 438 5.74 20.69 2.90
N GLU A 439 4.97 20.91 1.82
CA GLU A 439 4.13 22.14 1.80
C GLU A 439 2.69 22.01 1.30
N GLU A 440 2.30 20.97 0.54
CA GLU A 440 0.92 20.89 0.04
C GLU A 440 -0.02 20.22 1.06
N VAL A 441 -0.88 21.03 1.68
CA VAL A 441 -1.93 20.58 2.61
C VAL A 441 -2.80 19.47 1.97
N LEU A 442 -3.19 19.66 0.71
CA LEU A 442 -3.99 18.69 -0.06
C LEU A 442 -3.29 17.32 -0.19
N TYR A 443 -2.00 17.32 -0.51
CA TYR A 443 -1.22 16.10 -0.62
C TYR A 443 -1.13 15.36 0.71
N SER A 444 -0.87 16.10 1.80
CA SER A 444 -0.79 15.52 3.15
C SER A 444 -2.10 14.87 3.59
N GLU A 445 -3.24 15.51 3.29
CA GLU A 445 -4.57 14.96 3.58
C GLU A 445 -4.86 13.68 2.78
N LEU A 446 -4.59 13.71 1.48
CA LEU A 446 -4.76 12.54 0.63
C LEU A 446 -3.89 11.39 1.12
N LEU A 447 -2.60 11.65 1.35
CA LEU A 447 -1.65 10.66 1.83
C LEU A 447 -2.18 10.00 3.10
N LEU A 448 -2.50 10.79 4.13
CA LEU A 448 -3.01 10.26 5.40
C LEU A 448 -4.32 9.49 5.22
N SER A 449 -5.22 9.93 4.34
CA SER A 449 -6.46 9.20 4.08
C SER A 449 -6.22 7.87 3.36
N GLU A 450 -5.38 7.83 2.32
CA GLU A 450 -5.08 6.57 1.62
C GLU A 450 -4.38 5.57 2.55
N LEU A 451 -3.53 6.03 3.47
CA LEU A 451 -2.93 5.18 4.52
C LEU A 451 -3.97 4.65 5.52
N LEU A 452 -4.87 5.50 5.98
CA LEU A 452 -5.95 5.09 6.89
C LEU A 452 -6.87 4.07 6.24
N LYS A 453 -7.09 4.13 4.92
CA LYS A 453 -7.88 3.10 4.22
C LYS A 453 -7.20 1.74 4.24
N ILE A 454 -5.86 1.69 4.13
CA ILE A 454 -5.09 0.46 4.23
C ILE A 454 -5.29 -0.13 5.62
N SER A 455 -4.98 0.63 6.67
CA SER A 455 -5.10 0.14 8.05
C SER A 455 -6.51 -0.16 8.52
N LEU A 456 -7.54 0.30 7.80
CA LEU A 456 -8.93 0.03 8.13
C LEU A 456 -9.56 -1.10 7.31
N LEU A 457 -8.77 -1.80 6.49
CA LEU A 457 -9.23 -3.02 5.82
C LEU A 457 -9.67 -4.08 6.83
N ASP A 458 -8.93 -4.22 7.93
CA ASP A 458 -9.22 -5.15 9.03
C ASP A 458 -10.22 -4.59 10.07
N GLY A 459 -10.70 -3.36 9.86
CA GLY A 459 -11.66 -2.70 10.73
C GLY A 459 -11.11 -2.21 12.06
N GLN A 460 -9.81 -2.38 12.34
CA GLN A 460 -9.11 -1.81 13.50
C GLN A 460 -7.73 -1.31 13.10
N LEU A 461 -7.33 -0.17 13.66
CA LEU A 461 -5.98 0.38 13.50
C LEU A 461 -5.06 -0.20 14.57
N GLU A 462 -3.96 -0.81 14.16
CA GLU A 462 -2.96 -1.34 15.08
C GLU A 462 -2.12 -0.22 15.72
N GLN A 463 -1.47 -0.52 16.85
CA GLN A 463 -0.65 0.48 17.55
C GLN A 463 0.53 0.97 16.70
N LEU A 464 1.19 0.07 15.97
CA LEU A 464 2.36 0.44 15.15
C LEU A 464 1.95 1.29 13.95
N GLU A 465 0.81 1.00 13.34
CA GLU A 465 0.21 1.80 12.27
C GLU A 465 -0.17 3.19 12.77
N GLU A 466 -0.76 3.28 13.97
CA GLU A 466 -1.03 4.57 14.62
C GLU A 466 0.27 5.35 14.87
N GLU A 467 1.31 4.73 15.41
CA GLU A 467 2.62 5.36 15.63
C GLU A 467 3.22 5.86 14.30
N TYR A 468 3.06 5.10 13.22
CA TYR A 468 3.49 5.50 11.88
C TYR A 468 2.72 6.71 11.34
N LEU A 469 1.38 6.71 11.45
CA LEU A 469 0.54 7.85 11.05
C LEU A 469 0.89 9.12 11.83
N ARG A 470 1.18 9.00 13.13
CA ARG A 470 1.61 10.13 13.96
C ARG A 470 2.99 10.65 13.55
N SER A 471 3.92 9.75 13.25
CA SER A 471 5.24 10.13 12.71
C SER A 471 5.12 10.91 11.41
N LEU A 472 4.27 10.44 10.48
CA LEU A 472 3.97 11.14 9.23
C LEU A 472 3.26 12.47 9.46
N GLN A 473 2.28 12.52 10.37
CA GLN A 473 1.60 13.77 10.75
C GLN A 473 2.60 14.84 11.17
N HIS A 474 3.58 14.48 12.01
CA HIS A 474 4.64 15.39 12.42
C HIS A 474 5.56 15.80 11.27
N LYS A 475 5.97 14.83 10.44
CA LYS A 475 6.87 15.09 9.30
C LYS A 475 6.25 16.03 8.26
N LEU A 476 4.93 15.95 8.08
CA LEU A 476 4.16 16.75 7.13
C LEU A 476 3.56 18.02 7.75
N GLU A 477 3.90 18.32 9.02
CA GLU A 477 3.39 19.46 9.79
C GLU A 477 1.84 19.57 9.81
N VAL A 478 1.15 18.42 9.81
CA VAL A 478 -0.32 18.36 9.82
C VAL A 478 -0.85 18.61 11.22
N SER A 479 -1.69 19.65 11.38
CA SER A 479 -2.30 19.97 12.67
C SER A 479 -3.19 18.84 13.21
N ASP A 480 -3.31 18.70 14.54
CA ASP A 480 -4.20 17.70 15.15
C ASP A 480 -5.65 17.84 14.69
N ARG A 481 -6.14 19.08 14.54
CA ARG A 481 -7.48 19.34 14.00
C ARG A 481 -7.65 18.75 12.61
N MET A 482 -6.63 18.87 11.77
CA MET A 482 -6.63 18.31 10.42
C MET A 482 -6.55 16.79 10.44
N MET A 483 -5.72 16.21 11.31
CA MET A 483 -5.65 14.75 11.47
C MET A 483 -6.99 14.16 11.92
N HIS A 484 -7.64 14.78 12.92
CA HIS A 484 -8.97 14.37 13.37
C HIS A 484 -10.00 14.44 12.25
N ARG A 485 -9.91 15.47 11.40
CA ARG A 485 -10.77 15.65 10.23
C ARG A 485 -10.60 14.50 9.23
N VAL A 486 -9.36 14.18 8.84
CA VAL A 486 -9.03 13.10 7.89
C VAL A 486 -9.43 11.72 8.44
N VAL A 487 -9.17 11.46 9.72
CA VAL A 487 -9.59 10.23 10.40
C VAL A 487 -11.10 10.10 10.37
N PHE A 488 -11.81 11.13 10.85
CA PHE A 488 -13.27 11.13 10.86
C PHE A 488 -13.83 10.83 9.47
N TYR A 489 -13.34 11.50 8.42
CA TYR A 489 -13.83 11.29 7.06
C TYR A 489 -13.52 9.91 6.51
N THR A 490 -12.30 9.42 6.68
CA THR A 490 -11.93 8.10 6.18
C THR A 490 -12.80 7.03 6.84
N SER A 491 -12.98 7.14 8.15
CA SER A 491 -13.80 6.23 8.96
C SER A 491 -15.30 6.36 8.67
N PHE A 492 -15.74 7.56 8.28
CA PHE A 492 -17.11 7.84 7.87
C PHE A 492 -17.41 7.26 6.47
N LEU A 493 -16.46 7.38 5.53
CA LEU A 493 -16.55 6.78 4.19
C LEU A 493 -16.53 5.24 4.24
N LEU A 494 -15.76 4.66 5.15
CA LEU A 494 -15.64 3.21 5.31
C LEU A 494 -16.72 2.61 6.23
N GLY A 495 -17.39 3.42 7.05
CA GLY A 495 -18.40 2.96 7.99
C GLY A 495 -17.85 2.23 9.23
N THR A 496 -16.55 2.32 9.49
CA THR A 496 -15.80 1.58 10.53
C THR A 496 -15.44 2.48 11.70
N ASP A 497 -15.69 2.10 12.96
CA ASP A 497 -15.31 2.97 14.11
C ASP A 497 -13.79 3.13 14.24
N THR A 498 -13.31 4.37 14.21
CA THR A 498 -11.87 4.64 14.26
C THR A 498 -11.62 5.87 15.09
N THR A 499 -10.86 5.69 16.16
CA THR A 499 -10.34 6.79 16.98
C THR A 499 -8.84 6.55 17.15
N LEU A 500 -8.04 7.56 16.85
CA LEU A 500 -6.62 7.54 17.25
C LEU A 500 -6.58 7.70 18.78
N ARG A 501 -5.71 6.94 19.44
CA ARG A 501 -5.48 7.08 20.87
C ARG A 501 -5.07 8.54 21.18
N PRO A 502 -5.60 9.11 22.28
CA PRO A 502 -5.16 10.42 22.74
C PRO A 502 -3.68 10.37 23.13
N HIS A 503 -2.97 11.47 22.89
CA HIS A 503 -1.53 11.62 23.12
C HIS A 503 -1.14 11.18 24.54
N LEU A 504 -0.37 10.10 24.68
CA LEU A 504 0.53 9.96 25.83
C LEU A 504 1.79 10.75 25.48
N ASN A 505 1.85 11.99 25.98
CA ASN A 505 3.05 12.82 25.89
C ASN A 505 4.23 12.11 26.55
N TYR A 506 4.99 11.30 25.82
CA TYR A 506 6.37 10.99 26.17
C TYR A 506 7.28 12.13 25.71
N LYS A 507 7.05 13.32 26.26
CA LYS A 507 8.09 14.36 26.33
C LYS A 507 8.55 14.48 27.78
N ARG A 508 9.43 13.54 28.16
CA ARG A 508 10.57 13.71 29.08
C ARG A 508 11.22 12.34 29.30
N LEU A 509 12.18 12.00 28.44
CA LEU A 509 13.49 11.48 28.84
C LEU A 509 14.53 12.10 27.93
#